data_AF-A0A1G6QZR2-F1
#
_entry.id   AF-A0A1G6QZR2-F1
#
_cell.length_a   1.000
_cell.length_b   1.000
_cell.length_c   1.000
_cell.angle_alpha   90.00
_cell.angle_beta   90.00
_cell.angle_gamma   90.00
#
_symmetry.space_group_name_H-M   'P 1'
#
loop_
_entity.id
_entity.type
_entity.pdbx_description
1 polymer ?
#
loop_
_entity_poly.entity_id
_entity_poly.type
_entity_poly.pdbx_seq_one_letter_code
_entity_poly.pdbx_strand_id
1 'polypeptide(L)'
;MRRTASCVLNTALAAGITTSILLIPTGSASAASDSDGKAVGIAADSIAATCKNHGKNYVVRKYYRGPEFYTLRCGTKTWGWKHIKARHGWNTSMDKKISAAIWSGEPNGRGGFSTYTNSCPKIEKFRTIIGTPAGKNDLLTAYKVDQTRAATAARC
;
A
#
# COMPACT_ATOMS: atom_id res chain seq x y z
N MET A 1 47.11 36.65 10.67
CA MET A 1 45.78 37.31 10.82
C MET A 1 44.87 36.35 11.58
N ARG A 2 44.93 36.28 12.92
CA ARG A 2 44.02 36.91 13.91
C ARG A 2 42.54 37.00 13.48
N ARG A 3 41.68 36.17 14.09
CA ARG A 3 40.48 36.50 14.90
C ARG A 3 39.79 35.17 15.34
N THR A 4 39.94 34.67 16.58
CA THR A 4 39.08 34.89 17.77
C THR A 4 37.58 34.96 17.44
N ALA A 5 36.77 33.94 17.76
CA ALA A 5 36.14 33.59 19.06
C ALA A 5 34.80 34.32 19.30
N SER A 6 33.74 33.55 19.60
CA SER A 6 32.96 33.64 20.85
C SER A 6 31.54 33.08 20.73
N CYS A 7 31.22 32.18 21.66
CA CYS A 7 29.88 31.73 22.03
C CYS A 7 29.04 32.90 22.55
N VAL A 8 27.71 32.85 22.35
CA VAL A 8 26.76 33.46 23.28
C VAL A 8 25.59 32.49 23.47
N LEU A 9 25.48 32.02 24.72
CA LEU A 9 24.31 31.36 25.31
C LEU A 9 23.30 32.47 25.64
N ASN A 10 22.01 32.29 25.32
CA ASN A 10 20.95 33.09 25.94
C ASN A 10 19.89 32.15 26.52
N THR A 11 19.88 32.05 27.84
CA THR A 11 18.78 31.55 28.65
C THR A 11 17.92 32.73 29.07
N ALA A 12 16.60 32.64 28.91
CA ALA A 12 15.65 33.44 29.67
C ALA A 12 14.40 32.61 29.96
N LEU A 13 14.15 32.43 31.25
CA LEU A 13 12.97 31.82 31.86
C LEU A 13 12.01 32.96 32.23
N ALA A 14 10.72 32.86 31.90
CA ALA A 14 9.68 33.72 32.47
C ALA A 14 8.37 32.93 32.61
N ALA A 15 7.69 33.14 33.74
CA ALA A 15 6.63 32.32 34.31
C ALA A 15 5.24 32.97 34.23
N GLY A 16 4.19 32.12 34.27
CA GLY A 16 2.84 32.42 34.82
C GLY A 16 1.90 33.29 33.97
N ILE A 17 0.56 33.27 34.08
CA ILE A 17 -0.45 32.54 34.87
C ILE A 17 -1.82 32.70 34.12
N THR A 18 -2.67 31.66 34.14
CA THR A 18 -4.16 31.61 34.08
C THR A 18 -5.03 32.69 33.39
N THR A 19 -5.98 32.28 32.53
CA THR A 19 -7.45 32.21 32.84
C THR A 19 -8.33 31.89 31.61
N SER A 20 -9.45 31.18 31.86
CA SER A 20 -10.77 31.22 31.18
C SER A 20 -11.04 30.51 29.83
N ILE A 21 -11.65 29.31 29.97
CA ILE A 21 -12.88 28.78 29.34
C ILE A 21 -13.18 29.13 27.86
N LEU A 22 -13.18 28.10 27.02
CA LEU A 22 -14.23 27.86 26.01
C LEU A 22 -14.23 26.38 25.58
N LEU A 23 -15.30 25.65 25.93
CA LEU A 23 -15.64 24.38 25.28
C LEU A 23 -15.94 24.67 23.81
N ILE A 24 -15.19 24.02 22.91
CA ILE A 24 -15.45 24.00 21.46
C ILE A 24 -15.55 22.52 21.05
N PRO A 25 -16.60 22.12 20.30
CA PRO A 25 -16.89 20.73 19.99
C PRO A 25 -15.79 20.09 19.13
N THR A 26 -15.33 18.89 19.51
CA THR A 26 -14.57 18.00 18.62
C THR A 26 -15.53 17.35 17.63
N GLY A 27 -16.05 18.18 16.73
CA GLY A 27 -16.75 17.78 15.52
C GLY A 27 -16.04 18.35 14.30
N SER A 28 -15.89 17.49 13.30
CA SER A 28 -15.69 17.80 11.88
C SER A 28 -14.26 17.80 11.35
N ALA A 29 -14.10 16.87 10.42
CA ALA A 29 -12.98 16.59 9.56
C ALA A 29 -12.52 17.81 8.75
N SER A 30 -11.24 17.79 8.41
CA SER A 30 -10.75 18.31 7.13
C SER A 30 -9.63 17.41 6.67
N ALA A 31 -10.00 16.22 6.15
CA ALA A 31 -9.12 15.49 5.27
C ALA A 31 -9.11 16.27 3.95
N ALA A 32 -8.11 17.13 3.78
CA ALA A 32 -7.84 17.79 2.52
C ALA A 32 -7.55 16.71 1.47
N SER A 33 -8.36 16.69 0.42
CA SER A 33 -8.10 15.90 -0.77
C SER A 33 -6.94 16.54 -1.51
N ASP A 34 -5.81 15.85 -1.56
CA ASP A 34 -4.73 16.22 -2.46
C ASP A 34 -5.01 15.62 -3.84
N SER A 35 -5.12 16.51 -4.83
CA SER A 35 -5.39 16.20 -6.24
C SER A 35 -4.13 15.76 -6.99
N ASP A 36 -2.99 15.61 -6.31
CA ASP A 36 -1.74 15.19 -6.94
C ASP A 36 -1.50 13.69 -6.70
N GLY A 37 -1.28 12.95 -7.79
CA GLY A 37 -1.20 11.49 -7.86
C GLY A 37 -0.04 10.82 -7.14
N LYS A 38 0.35 11.30 -5.96
CA LYS A 38 1.29 10.69 -5.04
C LYS A 38 0.59 9.55 -4.30
N ALA A 39 1.24 8.39 -4.24
CA ALA A 39 0.73 7.21 -3.57
C ALA A 39 0.40 7.56 -2.10
N VAL A 40 -0.87 7.88 -1.83
CA VAL A 40 -1.38 7.94 -0.47
C VAL A 40 -1.14 6.56 0.09
N GLY A 41 -0.23 6.46 1.05
CA GLY A 41 0.01 5.25 1.82
C GLY A 41 -1.21 4.97 2.69
N ILE A 42 -2.33 4.59 2.06
CA ILE A 42 -3.53 4.17 2.77
C ILE A 42 -3.13 2.92 3.54
N ALA A 43 -3.18 2.99 4.87
CA ALA A 43 -2.91 1.85 5.72
C ALA A 43 -3.85 0.71 5.34
N ALA A 44 -3.37 -0.54 5.42
CA ALA A 44 -4.14 -1.72 5.04
C ALA A 44 -5.52 -1.76 5.72
N ASP A 45 -5.62 -1.24 6.95
CA ASP A 45 -6.84 -1.17 7.75
C ASP A 45 -7.80 -0.07 7.28
N SER A 46 -7.27 1.06 6.81
CA SER A 46 -8.06 2.17 6.26
C SER A 46 -8.81 1.76 4.99
N ILE A 47 -8.25 0.86 4.18
CA ILE A 47 -8.90 0.34 2.97
C ILE A 47 -10.24 -0.34 3.30
N ALA A 48 -10.34 -0.99 4.46
CA ALA A 48 -11.57 -1.64 4.86
C ALA A 48 -12.70 -0.64 5.14
N ALA A 49 -12.40 0.48 5.78
CA ALA A 49 -13.36 1.55 5.99
C ALA A 49 -13.77 2.17 4.65
N THR A 50 -12.81 2.48 3.77
CA THR A 50 -13.07 2.99 2.43
C THR A 50 -14.00 2.06 1.64
N CYS A 51 -13.70 0.76 1.58
CA CYS A 51 -14.50 -0.17 0.78
C CYS A 51 -15.87 -0.56 1.37
N LYS A 52 -16.20 -0.09 2.58
CA LYS A 52 -17.55 -0.14 3.14
C LYS A 52 -18.42 1.00 2.59
N ASN A 53 -17.84 2.20 2.42
CA ASN A 53 -18.56 3.40 2.01
C ASN A 53 -18.50 3.66 0.50
N HIS A 54 -17.68 2.91 -0.24
CA HIS A 54 -17.49 3.08 -1.66
C HIS A 54 -17.84 1.82 -2.48
N GLY A 55 -18.23 2.05 -3.73
CA GLY A 55 -18.59 1.00 -4.69
C GLY A 55 -17.41 0.16 -5.18
N LYS A 56 -17.71 -0.93 -5.89
CA LYS A 56 -16.73 -1.90 -6.41
C LYS A 56 -15.61 -1.29 -7.26
N ASN A 57 -15.90 -0.18 -7.95
CA ASN A 57 -14.94 0.47 -8.85
C ASN A 57 -14.03 1.49 -8.16
N TYR A 58 -14.20 1.77 -6.87
CA TYR A 58 -13.38 2.76 -6.19
C TYR A 58 -11.94 2.28 -6.05
N VAL A 59 -10.98 3.13 -6.45
CA VAL A 59 -9.54 2.84 -6.37
C VAL A 59 -9.06 3.11 -4.95
N VAL A 60 -8.47 2.11 -4.32
CA VAL A 60 -7.94 2.20 -2.95
C VAL A 60 -6.42 2.12 -2.89
N ARG A 61 -5.76 1.70 -3.96
CA ARG A 61 -4.30 1.69 -4.02
C ARG A 61 -3.81 1.74 -5.46
N LYS A 62 -2.61 2.29 -5.63
CA LYS A 62 -1.82 2.20 -6.86
C LYS A 62 -0.50 1.53 -6.52
N TYR A 63 -0.09 0.57 -7.34
CA TYR A 63 1.23 -0.05 -7.29
C TYR A 63 1.99 0.32 -8.55
N TYR A 64 3.26 0.60 -8.43
CA TYR A 64 4.06 1.13 -9.53
C TYR A 64 5.05 0.09 -10.02
N ARG A 65 5.32 0.11 -11.33
CA ARG A 65 6.38 -0.63 -11.99
C ARG A 65 7.03 0.31 -13.02
N GLY A 66 8.09 1.00 -12.61
CA GLY A 66 8.65 2.10 -13.41
C GLY A 66 7.58 3.19 -13.66
N PRO A 67 7.36 3.61 -14.92
CA PRO A 67 6.34 4.61 -15.25
C PRO A 67 4.92 4.05 -15.27
N GLU A 68 4.76 2.72 -15.31
CA GLU A 68 3.46 2.06 -15.31
C GLU A 68 2.91 1.90 -13.90
N PHE A 69 1.58 1.86 -13.78
CA PHE A 69 0.91 1.56 -12.52
C PHE A 69 -0.25 0.60 -12.69
N TYR A 70 -0.54 -0.10 -11.60
CA TYR A 70 -1.63 -1.04 -11.45
C TYR A 70 -2.51 -0.61 -10.31
N THR A 71 -3.83 -0.67 -10.50
CA THR A 71 -4.76 -0.19 -9.48
C THR A 71 -5.36 -1.34 -8.69
N LEU A 72 -5.47 -1.16 -7.37
CA LEU A 72 -6.33 -2.00 -6.56
C LEU A 72 -7.61 -1.24 -6.29
N ARG A 73 -8.73 -1.83 -6.71
CA ARG A 73 -10.06 -1.34 -6.40
C ARG A 73 -10.68 -2.14 -5.27
N CYS A 74 -11.71 -1.58 -4.65
CA CYS A 74 -12.51 -2.28 -3.65
C CYS A 74 -13.01 -3.63 -4.16
N GLY A 75 -13.44 -3.69 -5.42
CA GLY A 75 -13.82 -4.92 -6.08
C GLY A 75 -15.05 -5.59 -5.47
N THR A 76 -15.10 -6.91 -5.60
CA THR A 76 -16.22 -7.76 -5.18
C THR A 76 -15.70 -9.03 -4.49
N LYS A 77 -16.57 -10.00 -4.23
CA LYS A 77 -16.16 -11.30 -3.70
C LYS A 77 -15.28 -12.12 -4.65
N THR A 78 -15.24 -11.77 -5.95
CA THR A 78 -14.51 -12.52 -6.98
C THR A 78 -13.26 -11.82 -7.51
N TRP A 79 -13.05 -10.53 -7.21
CA TRP A 79 -11.86 -9.78 -7.62
C TRP A 79 -11.62 -8.54 -6.74
N GLY A 80 -10.42 -7.98 -6.81
CA GLY A 80 -10.03 -6.77 -6.08
C GLY A 80 -9.83 -6.99 -4.58
N TRP A 81 -9.82 -5.90 -3.82
CA TRP A 81 -9.47 -5.94 -2.39
C TRP A 81 -10.40 -6.83 -1.56
N LYS A 82 -11.73 -6.77 -1.81
CA LYS A 82 -12.72 -7.59 -1.08
C LYS A 82 -12.44 -9.10 -1.25
N HIS A 83 -12.06 -9.52 -2.45
CA HIS A 83 -11.70 -10.91 -2.73
C HIS A 83 -10.40 -11.30 -2.03
N ILE A 84 -9.35 -10.49 -2.13
CA ILE A 84 -8.06 -10.75 -1.48
C ILE A 84 -8.24 -10.84 0.04
N LYS A 85 -9.00 -9.92 0.64
CA LYS A 85 -9.30 -9.94 2.07
C LYS A 85 -10.02 -11.22 2.49
N ALA A 86 -11.06 -11.61 1.76
CA ALA A 86 -11.87 -12.77 2.12
C ALA A 86 -11.18 -14.12 1.90
N ARG A 87 -10.33 -14.24 0.86
CA ARG A 87 -9.71 -15.52 0.47
C ARG A 87 -8.27 -15.72 0.93
N HIS A 88 -7.52 -14.63 1.05
CA HIS A 88 -6.06 -14.69 1.22
C HIS A 88 -5.55 -13.95 2.45
N GLY A 89 -6.44 -13.26 3.18
CA GLY A 89 -6.08 -12.47 4.34
C GLY A 89 -5.35 -11.19 3.94
N TRP A 90 -6.08 -10.07 3.92
CA TRP A 90 -5.50 -8.77 3.66
C TRP A 90 -4.85 -8.20 4.92
N ASN A 91 -3.58 -7.77 4.82
CA ASN A 91 -2.86 -7.03 5.86
C ASN A 91 -1.70 -6.25 5.24
N THR A 92 -0.98 -5.49 6.06
CA THR A 92 0.18 -4.69 5.63
C THR A 92 1.31 -5.54 5.03
N SER A 93 1.50 -6.79 5.46
CA SER A 93 2.50 -7.69 4.87
C SER A 93 2.09 -8.15 3.46
N MET A 94 0.81 -8.44 3.26
CA MET A 94 0.24 -8.78 1.96
C MET A 94 0.40 -7.63 0.98
N ASP A 95 0.04 -6.43 1.40
CA ASP A 95 0.20 -5.20 0.61
C ASP A 95 1.64 -4.97 0.16
N LYS A 96 2.61 -5.09 1.09
CA LYS A 96 4.05 -5.01 0.76
C LYS A 96 4.48 -6.07 -0.25
N LYS A 97 3.97 -7.30 -0.16
CA LYS A 97 4.28 -8.38 -1.12
C LYS A 97 3.72 -8.11 -2.51
N ILE A 98 2.51 -7.54 -2.59
CA ILE A 98 1.93 -7.10 -3.86
C ILE A 98 2.81 -6.02 -4.48
N SER A 99 3.18 -5.00 -3.69
CA SER A 99 4.07 -3.94 -4.15
C SER A 99 5.40 -4.49 -4.67
N ALA A 100 6.03 -5.41 -3.93
CA ALA A 100 7.29 -6.03 -4.35
C ALA A 100 7.15 -6.87 -5.62
N ALA A 101 6.08 -7.67 -5.73
CA ALA A 101 5.81 -8.47 -6.92
C ALA A 101 5.58 -7.60 -8.16
N ILE A 102 4.81 -6.51 -8.03
CA ILE A 102 4.58 -5.59 -9.14
C ILE A 102 5.84 -4.81 -9.49
N TRP A 103 6.60 -4.34 -8.51
CA TRP A 103 7.80 -3.53 -8.72
C TRP A 103 8.91 -4.31 -9.44
N SER A 104 9.27 -5.49 -8.93
CA SER A 104 10.45 -6.24 -9.40
C SER A 104 10.21 -7.73 -9.63
N GLY A 105 8.97 -8.20 -9.51
CA GLY A 105 8.62 -9.58 -9.80
C GLY A 105 8.68 -9.92 -11.29
N GLU A 106 8.74 -11.21 -11.58
CA GLU A 106 8.81 -11.77 -12.93
C GLU A 106 7.38 -12.01 -13.47
N PRO A 107 7.13 -11.83 -14.77
CA PRO A 107 5.85 -12.19 -15.38
C PRO A 107 5.54 -13.67 -15.18
N ASN A 108 4.32 -13.99 -14.77
CA ASN A 108 3.94 -15.35 -14.34
C ASN A 108 3.09 -16.14 -15.34
N GLY A 109 3.00 -15.69 -16.60
CA GLY A 109 2.22 -16.32 -17.67
C GLY A 109 0.68 -16.29 -17.47
N ARG A 110 0.20 -15.81 -16.32
CA ARG A 110 -1.22 -15.69 -15.97
C ARG A 110 -1.72 -14.24 -15.99
N GLY A 111 -0.99 -13.37 -16.67
CA GLY A 111 -1.31 -11.94 -16.75
C GLY A 111 -0.97 -11.17 -15.46
N GLY A 112 0.05 -11.57 -14.71
CA GLY A 112 0.54 -10.78 -13.59
C GLY A 112 1.99 -11.07 -13.25
N PHE A 113 2.37 -10.78 -12.01
CA PHE A 113 3.76 -10.88 -11.55
C PHE A 113 3.90 -11.81 -10.36
N SER A 114 5.06 -12.44 -10.25
CA SER A 114 5.36 -13.34 -9.16
C SER A 114 6.75 -13.08 -8.58
N THR A 115 6.90 -13.39 -7.30
CA THR A 115 8.21 -13.44 -6.64
C THR A 115 8.59 -14.89 -6.39
N TYR A 116 9.89 -15.16 -6.48
CA TYR A 116 10.47 -16.49 -6.40
C TYR A 116 11.52 -16.55 -5.28
N THR A 117 11.83 -17.76 -4.82
CA THR A 117 13.01 -18.01 -3.99
C THR A 117 14.27 -17.77 -4.81
N ASN A 118 15.34 -17.32 -4.13
CA ASN A 118 16.67 -17.22 -4.71
C ASN A 118 17.42 -18.57 -4.56
N SER A 119 16.75 -19.66 -4.93
CA SER A 119 17.27 -21.03 -4.88
C SER A 119 17.17 -21.66 -6.27
N CYS A 120 17.96 -22.69 -6.53
CA CYS A 120 17.81 -23.55 -7.68
C CYS A 120 17.22 -24.90 -7.24
N PRO A 121 16.02 -25.29 -7.71
CA PRO A 121 15.14 -24.54 -8.61
C PRO A 121 14.45 -23.34 -7.94
N LYS A 122 14.04 -22.36 -8.75
CA LYS A 122 13.30 -21.18 -8.28
C LYS A 122 11.87 -21.59 -7.93
N ILE A 123 11.47 -21.37 -6.69
CA ILE A 123 10.14 -21.72 -6.18
C ILE A 123 9.32 -20.45 -6.05
N GLU A 124 8.15 -20.41 -6.68
CA GLU A 124 7.23 -19.28 -6.57
C GLU A 124 6.73 -19.12 -5.13
N LYS A 125 6.84 -17.91 -4.58
CA LYS A 125 6.42 -17.58 -3.20
C LYS A 125 5.13 -16.78 -3.16
N PHE A 126 4.94 -15.93 -4.15
CA PHE A 126 3.84 -14.97 -4.17
C PHE A 126 3.44 -14.67 -5.60
N ARG A 127 2.14 -14.52 -5.82
CA ARG A 127 1.57 -14.26 -7.14
C ARG A 127 0.57 -13.12 -7.09
N THR A 128 0.63 -12.24 -8.08
CA THR A 128 -0.41 -11.29 -8.45
C THR A 128 -1.02 -11.69 -9.78
N ILE A 129 -2.30 -11.40 -9.97
CA ILE A 129 -3.02 -11.55 -11.24
C ILE A 129 -3.64 -10.21 -11.56
N ILE A 130 -3.36 -9.70 -12.76
CA ILE A 130 -3.86 -8.42 -13.25
C ILE A 130 -4.95 -8.67 -14.29
N GLY A 131 -5.88 -7.72 -14.40
CA GLY A 131 -6.98 -7.73 -15.36
C GLY A 131 -8.30 -8.00 -14.67
N THR A 132 -9.11 -6.96 -14.49
CA THR A 132 -10.47 -7.07 -13.93
C THR A 132 -11.51 -6.58 -14.94
N PRO A 133 -12.80 -6.88 -14.72
CA PRO A 133 -13.88 -6.27 -15.50
C PRO A 133 -13.90 -4.72 -15.43
N ALA A 134 -13.29 -4.12 -14.41
CA ALA A 134 -13.23 -2.66 -14.24
C ALA A 134 -12.02 -2.02 -14.95
N GLY A 135 -11.01 -2.81 -15.33
CA GLY A 135 -9.79 -2.28 -15.92
C GLY A 135 -8.73 -3.34 -16.21
N LYS A 136 -8.02 -3.15 -17.33
CA LYS A 136 -6.96 -4.08 -17.78
C LYS A 136 -5.74 -4.10 -16.83
N ASN A 137 -5.40 -2.98 -16.22
CA ASN A 137 -4.27 -2.85 -15.28
C ASN A 137 -4.70 -2.95 -13.81
N ASP A 138 -5.87 -3.53 -13.54
CA ASP A 138 -6.38 -3.65 -12.18
C ASP A 138 -5.97 -4.97 -11.56
N LEU A 139 -5.59 -4.96 -10.28
CA LEU A 139 -5.25 -6.15 -9.52
C LEU A 139 -6.52 -6.98 -9.28
N LEU A 140 -6.60 -8.13 -9.97
CA LEU A 140 -7.70 -9.08 -9.83
C LEU A 140 -7.60 -9.84 -8.51
N THR A 141 -6.42 -10.40 -8.22
CA THR A 141 -6.15 -11.07 -6.95
C THR A 141 -4.65 -11.11 -6.67
N ALA A 142 -4.31 -11.43 -5.42
CA ALA A 142 -2.95 -11.72 -5.03
C ALA A 142 -2.93 -12.69 -3.84
N TYR A 143 -2.00 -13.63 -3.86
CA TYR A 143 -1.91 -14.66 -2.83
C TYR A 143 -0.49 -15.24 -2.70
N LYS A 144 -0.22 -15.78 -1.51
CA LYS A 144 0.97 -16.61 -1.28
C LYS A 144 0.78 -17.93 -2.02
N VAL A 145 1.82 -18.38 -2.69
CA VAL A 145 1.80 -19.67 -3.37
C VAL A 145 2.34 -20.71 -2.40
N ASP A 146 1.49 -21.65 -2.00
CA ASP A 146 1.91 -22.79 -1.19
C ASP A 146 2.66 -23.78 -2.07
N GLN A 147 3.72 -24.39 -1.55
CA GLN A 147 4.62 -25.27 -2.31
C GLN A 147 3.92 -26.49 -2.92
N THR A 148 2.86 -27.00 -2.30
CA THR A 148 2.01 -28.08 -2.87
C THR A 148 1.24 -27.66 -4.13
N ARG A 149 1.09 -26.35 -4.36
CA ARG A 149 0.44 -25.76 -5.53
C ARG A 149 1.40 -24.94 -6.40
N ALA A 150 2.71 -24.98 -6.12
CA ALA A 150 3.72 -24.30 -6.92
C ALA A 150 3.73 -24.93 -8.32
N ALA A 151 2.98 -24.30 -9.22
CA ALA A 151 3.07 -24.58 -10.64
C ALA A 151 4.49 -24.23 -11.07
N THR A 152 5.22 -25.25 -11.52
CA THR A 152 6.50 -25.17 -12.22
C THR A 152 7.64 -24.52 -11.42
N ALA A 153 8.45 -25.37 -10.78
CA ALA A 153 9.86 -25.08 -10.53
C ALA A 153 10.50 -24.66 -11.87
N ALA A 154 10.80 -23.37 -12.04
CA ALA A 154 11.52 -22.92 -13.22
C ALA A 154 12.96 -23.45 -13.15
N ARG A 155 13.45 -24.02 -14.26
CA ARG A 155 14.85 -24.41 -14.38
C ARG A 155 15.73 -23.16 -14.27
N CYS A 156 16.87 -23.33 -13.61
CA CYS A 156 18.01 -22.45 -13.77
C CYS A 156 18.65 -22.78 -15.13
#